data_AF-E9H0M3-F1
#
_entry.id   AF-E9H0M3-F1
#
_cell.length_a   1.000
_cell.length_b   1.000
_cell.length_c   1.000
_cell.angle_alpha   90.00
_cell.angle_beta   90.00
_cell.angle_gamma   90.00
#
_symmetry.space_group_name_H-M   'P 1'
#
loop_
_entity.id
_entity.type
_entity.pdbx_description
1 polymer ?
#
loop_
_entity_poly.entity_id
_entity_poly.type
_entity_poly.pdbx_seq_one_letter_code
_entity_poly.pdbx_strand_id
1 'polypeptide(L)'
;EKRYMCALCAEHFVTTQELIAHRDTHLNAKPFACDQCGMRFMKVGTLNRHVKATHANSRPYQCEMCEKKFAQKHDLQRHIRTH
;
A
#
# COMPACT_ATOMS: atom_id res chain seq x y z
N GLU A 1 -8.84 5.18 -38.36
CA GLU A 1 -7.82 5.18 -37.28
C GLU A 1 -7.96 3.93 -36.42
N LYS A 2 -6.90 3.13 -36.28
CA LYS A 2 -6.88 2.01 -35.33
C LYS A 2 -6.51 2.57 -33.96
N ARG A 3 -7.45 2.52 -33.01
CA ARG A 3 -7.22 2.89 -31.60
C ARG A 3 -6.75 1.66 -30.82
N TYR A 4 -5.78 1.85 -29.94
CA TYR A 4 -5.23 0.81 -29.07
C TYR A 4 -5.92 0.85 -27.71
N MET A 5 -6.46 -0.28 -27.24
CA MET A 5 -7.20 -0.35 -25.97
C MET A 5 -6.31 -0.89 -24.84
N CYS A 6 -6.37 -0.26 -23.67
CA CYS A 6 -5.78 -0.79 -22.46
C CYS A 6 -6.65 -1.90 -21.87
N ALA A 7 -6.10 -3.11 -21.74
CA ALA A 7 -6.82 -4.25 -21.17
C ALA A 7 -7.10 -4.12 -19.65
N LEU A 8 -6.49 -3.15 -18.95
CA LEU A 8 -6.61 -2.97 -17.50
C LEU A 8 -7.73 -1.98 -17.12
N CYS A 9 -8.05 -1.02 -17.98
CA CYS A 9 -9.06 0.02 -17.70
C CYS A 9 -9.95 0.38 -18.90
N ALA A 10 -9.79 -0.29 -20.04
CA ALA A 10 -10.53 -0.06 -21.30
C ALA A 10 -10.38 1.36 -21.92
N GLU A 11 -9.39 2.15 -21.50
CA GLU A 11 -9.06 3.42 -22.17
C GLU A 11 -8.46 3.19 -23.56
N HIS A 12 -8.69 4.13 -24.47
CA HIS A 12 -8.28 4.07 -25.88
C HIS A 12 -7.21 5.11 -26.19
N PHE A 13 -6.18 4.69 -26.91
CA PHE A 13 -5.03 5.52 -27.30
C PHE A 13 -4.87 5.51 -28.82
N VAL A 14 -4.34 6.59 -29.37
CA VAL A 14 -4.16 6.74 -30.83
C VAL A 14 -2.89 6.00 -31.29
N THR A 15 -1.88 5.95 -30.43
CA THR A 15 -0.60 5.29 -30.72
C THR A 15 -0.25 4.18 -29.73
N THR A 16 0.61 3.26 -30.15
CA THR A 16 1.16 2.22 -29.27
C THR A 16 2.02 2.81 -28.16
N GLN A 17 2.76 3.89 -28.44
CA GLN A 17 3.66 4.54 -27.46
C GLN A 17 2.87 5.12 -26.28
N GLU A 18 1.74 5.78 -26.56
CA GLU A 18 0.83 6.29 -25.53
C GLU A 18 0.23 5.16 -24.68
N LEU A 19 -0.19 4.06 -25.32
CA LEU A 19 -0.68 2.88 -24.59
C LEU A 19 0.40 2.28 -23.68
N ILE A 20 1.66 2.17 -24.14
CA ILE A 20 2.77 1.63 -23.33
C ILE A 20 3.03 2.52 -22.12
N ALA A 21 3.17 3.84 -22.33
CA ALA A 21 3.37 4.80 -21.25
C ALA A 21 2.20 4.77 -20.23
N HIS A 22 0.97 4.63 -20.71
CA HIS A 22 -0.20 4.45 -19.86
C HIS A 22 -0.17 3.13 -19.08
N ARG A 23 0.23 2.01 -19.69
CA ARG A 23 0.38 0.71 -19.01
C ARG A 23 1.42 0.75 -17.90
N ASP A 24 2.48 1.54 -18.07
CA ASP A 24 3.47 1.76 -17.00
C ASP A 24 2.85 2.49 -15.80
N THR A 25 1.83 3.32 -16.01
CA THR A 25 1.07 3.91 -14.90
C THR A 25 0.27 2.87 -14.12
N HIS A 26 -0.18 1.77 -14.75
CA HIS A 26 -0.83 0.65 -14.04
C HIS A 26 0.17 -0.23 -13.28
N LEU A 27 1.36 -0.45 -13.84
CA LEU A 27 2.45 -1.16 -13.15
C LEU A 27 2.93 -0.38 -11.91
N ASN A 28 2.94 0.94 -12.00
CA ASN A 28 3.20 1.83 -10.87
C ASN A 28 1.94 2.22 -10.09
N ALA A 29 0.75 1.84 -10.56
CA ALA A 29 -0.49 2.10 -9.87
C ALA A 29 -0.50 1.21 -8.65
N LYS A 30 -0.53 1.86 -7.50
CA LYS A 30 -0.78 1.20 -6.23
C LYS A 30 -2.29 0.88 -6.20
N PRO A 31 -2.71 -0.39 -6.43
CA PRO A 31 -4.12 -0.68 -6.70
C PRO A 31 -4.97 -0.59 -5.43
N PHE A 32 -4.35 -0.68 -4.25
CA PHE A 32 -5.05 -0.68 -2.98
C PHE A 32 -5.02 0.72 -2.35
N ALA A 33 -6.16 1.40 -2.30
CA ALA A 33 -6.31 2.69 -1.64
C ALA A 33 -6.78 2.51 -0.18
N CYS A 34 -6.34 3.41 0.70
CA CYS A 34 -6.89 3.54 2.04
C CYS A 34 -8.12 4.42 2.00
N ASP A 35 -9.28 3.89 2.38
CA ASP A 35 -10.54 4.63 2.36
C ASP A 35 -10.57 5.81 3.36
N GLN A 36 -9.71 5.79 4.37
CA GLN A 36 -9.67 6.83 5.41
C GLN A 36 -8.80 8.04 5.04
N CYS A 37 -7.75 7.86 4.23
CA CYS A 37 -6.80 8.94 3.91
C CYS A 37 -6.40 9.02 2.43
N GLY A 38 -6.94 8.15 1.57
CA GLY A 38 -6.65 8.12 0.14
C GLY A 38 -5.26 7.60 -0.23
N MET A 39 -4.39 7.27 0.74
CA MET A 39 -3.06 6.74 0.44
C MET A 39 -3.15 5.40 -0.29
N ARG A 40 -2.35 5.26 -1.36
CA ARG A 40 -2.32 4.04 -2.17
C ARG A 40 -1.12 3.16 -1.80
N PHE A 41 -1.31 1.84 -1.85
CA PHE A 41 -0.32 0.80 -1.56
C PHE A 41 -0.28 -0.26 -2.67
N MET A 42 0.90 -0.85 -2.91
CA MET A 42 1.08 -1.92 -3.92
C MET A 42 0.52 -3.27 -3.47
N LYS A 43 0.37 -3.50 -2.16
CA LYS A 43 -0.04 -4.78 -1.58
C LYS A 43 -1.13 -4.56 -0.53
N VAL A 44 -2.15 -5.42 -0.51
CA VAL A 44 -3.22 -5.42 0.53
C VAL A 44 -2.63 -5.51 1.92
N GLY A 45 -1.60 -6.36 2.13
CA GLY A 45 -0.94 -6.50 3.43
C GLY A 45 -0.31 -5.20 3.93
N THR A 46 0.24 -4.38 3.03
CA THR A 46 0.80 -3.07 3.38
C THR A 46 -0.29 -2.06 3.71
N LEU A 47 -1.40 -2.07 2.96
CA LEU A 47 -2.57 -1.25 3.26
C LEU A 47 -3.16 -1.60 4.63
N ASN A 48 -3.43 -2.88 4.90
CA ASN A 48 -4.01 -3.34 6.16
C ASN A 48 -3.12 -2.98 7.36
N ARG A 49 -1.80 -3.12 7.18
CA ARG A 49 -0.81 -2.71 8.18
C ARG A 49 -0.84 -1.20 8.43
N HIS A 50 -0.93 -0.40 7.37
CA HIS A 50 -1.11 1.05 7.50
C HIS A 50 -2.39 1.39 8.26
N VAL A 51 -3.53 0.78 7.90
CA VAL A 51 -4.80 1.01 8.59
C VAL A 51 -4.70 0.67 10.07
N LYS A 52 -4.15 -0.49 10.41
CA LYS A 52 -3.97 -0.89 11.83
C LYS A 52 -3.06 0.08 12.60
N ALA A 53 -1.97 0.53 11.97
CA ALA A 53 -0.98 1.37 12.62
C ALA A 53 -1.39 2.84 12.76
N THR A 54 -2.09 3.37 11.75
CA THR A 54 -2.40 4.81 11.64
C THR A 54 -3.83 5.13 12.06
N HIS A 55 -4.77 4.22 11.82
CA HIS A 55 -6.19 4.51 11.95
C HIS A 55 -6.87 3.73 13.07
N ALA A 56 -6.46 2.49 13.34
CA ALA A 56 -7.16 1.63 14.30
C ALA A 56 -6.82 1.91 15.78
N ASN A 57 -5.87 2.80 16.09
CA ASN A 57 -5.28 3.00 17.43
C ASN A 57 -4.88 1.70 18.16
N SER A 58 -4.84 0.58 17.43
CA SER A 58 -4.65 -0.75 17.98
C SER A 58 -3.15 -1.03 17.96
N ARG A 59 -2.57 -1.04 19.16
CA ARG A 59 -1.19 -1.46 19.37
C ARG A 59 -1.19 -2.77 20.16
N PRO A 60 -1.49 -3.90 19.49
CA PRO A 60 -1.69 -5.18 20.17
C PRO A 60 -0.39 -5.77 20.71
N TYR A 61 0.77 -5.26 20.30
CA TYR A 61 2.07 -5.78 20.71
C TYR A 61 2.62 -4.93 21.84
N GLN A 62 2.65 -5.47 23.05
CA GLN A 62 3.19 -4.81 24.24
C GLN A 62 4.59 -5.37 24.58
N CYS A 63 5.50 -4.50 24.97
CA CYS A 63 6.76 -4.89 25.59
C CYS A 63 6.52 -5.29 27.04
N GLU A 64 6.97 -6.47 27.45
CA GLU A 64 6.80 -6.94 28.83
C GLU A 64 7.80 -6.28 29.81
N MET A 65 8.92 -5.74 29.33
CA MET A 65 9.93 -5.07 30.18
C MET A 65 9.58 -3.63 30.53
N CYS A 66 8.92 -2.88 29.63
CA CYS A 66 8.60 -1.46 29.84
C CYS A 66 7.18 -1.06 29.43
N GLU A 67 6.31 -2.03 29.18
CA GLU A 67 4.88 -1.85 28.85
C GLU A 67 4.58 -1.04 27.58
N LYS A 68 5.62 -0.66 26.82
CA LYS A 68 5.48 0.12 25.60
C LYS A 68 4.76 -0.68 24.52
N LYS A 69 3.73 -0.06 23.92
CA LYS A 69 2.88 -0.69 22.89
C LYS A 69 3.29 -0.30 21.46
N PHE A 70 3.23 -1.27 20.56
CA PHE A 70 3.59 -1.19 19.15
C PHE A 70 2.46 -1.69 18.26
N ALA A 71 2.31 -1.07 17.08
CA ALA A 71 1.34 -1.47 16.08
C ALA A 71 1.76 -2.74 15.31
N GLN A 72 3.06 -3.08 15.29
CA GLN A 72 3.60 -4.17 14.48
C GLN A 72 4.57 -5.03 15.30
N LYS A 73 4.52 -6.35 15.07
CA LYS A 73 5.36 -7.32 15.78
C LYS A 73 6.86 -7.05 15.60
N HIS A 74 7.29 -6.70 14.39
CA HIS A 74 8.72 -6.47 14.13
C HIS A 74 9.24 -5.19 14.79
N ASP A 75 8.39 -4.19 15.03
CA ASP A 75 8.76 -3.00 15.79
C ASP A 75 9.01 -3.35 17.26
N LEU A 76 8.12 -4.17 17.86
CA LEU A 76 8.34 -4.71 19.20
C LEU A 76 9.64 -5.52 19.26
N GLN A 77 9.88 -6.43 18.31
CA GLN A 77 11.10 -7.23 18.28
C GLN A 77 12.37 -6.38 18.15
N ARG A 78 12.33 -5.32 17.33
CA ARG A 78 13.43 -4.37 17.24
C ARG A 78 13.64 -3.62 18.55
N HIS A 79 12.58 -3.23 19.22
CA HIS A 79 12.62 -2.56 20.51
C HIS A 79 13.12 -3.46 21.64
N ILE A 80 12.75 -4.74 21.65
CA ILE A 80 13.25 -5.69 22.66
C ILE A 80 14.79 -5.74 22.65
N ARG A 81 15.42 -5.61 21.47
CA ARG A 81 16.89 -5.55 21.34
C ARG A 81 17.54 -4.27 21.88
N THR A 82 16.76 -3.25 22.26
CA THR A 82 17.30 -2.01 22.84
C THR A 82 17.29 -2.01 24.37
N HIS A 83 16.68 -3.03 24.97
CA HIS A 83 16.86 -3.33 26.38
C HIS A 83 18.17 -4.09 26.57
#